data_AF-A0A2H1JZQ0-F1
#
_entry.id   AF-A0A2H1JZQ0-F1
#
_cell.length_a   1.000
_cell.length_b   1.000
_cell.length_c   1.000
_cell.angle_alpha   90.00
_cell.angle_beta   90.00
_cell.angle_gamma   90.00
#
_symmetry.space_group_name_H-M   'P 1'
#
loop_
_entity.id
_entity.type
_entity.pdbx_description
1 polymer ?
#
loop_
_entity_poly.entity_id
_entity_poly.type
_entity_poly.pdbx_seq_one_letter_code
_entity_poly.pdbx_strand_id
1 'polypeptide(L)'
;MVFRGEVRSVGELLAASLVEPGPVLATDVGVRHTAAGNAKACRNLLAEGEGLDACWRFGVLQTLDDYTSTLRRGGPGLAAGVFVDEPELTGAGEADAAFAALADHLAERDGWSPPVWALDPARRTTAWYPSVPAIFRADADRESPRAFRQRGIFLTARSLFRA
;
A
#
# COMPACT_ATOMS: atom_id res chain seq x y z
N MET A 1 -2.96 37.36 -19.83
CA MET A 1 -3.07 36.25 -20.81
C MET A 1 -4.53 35.82 -20.81
N VAL A 2 -5.28 36.11 -21.87
CA VAL A 2 -6.72 35.81 -21.96
C VAL A 2 -6.87 34.46 -22.66
N PHE A 3 -7.63 33.54 -22.07
CA PHE A 3 -7.94 32.24 -22.67
C PHE A 3 -8.64 32.46 -24.03
N ARG A 4 -8.08 31.88 -25.10
CA ARG A 4 -8.61 31.97 -26.48
C ARG A 4 -9.42 30.75 -26.91
N GLY A 5 -9.74 29.84 -25.99
CA GLY A 5 -10.53 28.65 -26.29
C GLY A 5 -12.03 28.92 -26.24
N GLU A 6 -12.80 28.08 -26.93
CA GLU A 6 -14.25 28.07 -26.88
C GLU A 6 -14.73 27.48 -25.54
N VAL A 7 -15.57 28.21 -24.81
CA VAL A 7 -16.16 27.73 -23.56
C VAL A 7 -17.43 26.96 -23.91
N ARG A 8 -17.35 25.63 -23.83
CA ARG A 8 -18.51 24.75 -24.01
C ARG A 8 -19.34 24.70 -22.73
N SER A 9 -20.65 24.73 -22.88
CA SER A 9 -21.60 24.43 -21.80
C SER A 9 -21.51 22.98 -21.35
N VAL A 10 -21.99 22.69 -20.14
CA VAL A 10 -22.06 21.31 -19.62
C VAL A 10 -22.85 20.39 -20.56
N GLY A 11 -23.91 20.89 -21.19
CA GLY A 11 -24.70 20.13 -22.15
C GLY A 11 -23.92 19.76 -23.42
N GLU A 12 -23.12 20.70 -23.94
CA GLU A 12 -22.27 20.47 -25.12
C GLU A 12 -21.12 19.51 -24.81
N LEU A 13 -20.56 19.57 -23.60
CA LEU A 13 -19.55 18.61 -23.14
C LEU A 13 -20.13 17.19 -23.02
N LEU A 14 -21.34 17.05 -22.48
CA LEU A 14 -22.01 15.76 -22.37
C LEU A 14 -22.39 15.19 -23.74
N ALA A 15 -22.91 16.02 -24.64
CA ALA A 15 -23.24 15.61 -26.00
C ALA A 15 -21.99 15.15 -26.78
N ALA A 16 -20.87 15.86 -26.65
CA ALA A 16 -19.60 15.47 -27.27
C ALA A 16 -19.08 14.14 -26.72
N SER A 17 -19.14 13.95 -25.40
CA SER A 17 -18.71 12.71 -24.72
C SER A 17 -19.51 11.47 -25.15
N LEU A 18 -20.75 11.65 -25.59
CA LEU A 18 -21.62 10.57 -26.07
C LEU A 18 -21.36 10.18 -27.54
N VAL A 19 -20.75 11.08 -28.33
CA VAL A 19 -20.48 10.88 -29.76
C VAL A 19 -19.03 10.47 -30.02
N GLU A 20 -18.09 11.01 -29.24
CA GLU A 20 -16.69 10.58 -29.33
C GLU A 20 -16.55 9.18 -28.73
N PRO A 21 -15.91 8.23 -29.44
CA PRO A 21 -15.49 7.00 -28.79
C PRO A 21 -14.63 7.42 -27.60
N GLY A 22 -15.07 7.06 -26.39
CA GLY A 22 -14.36 7.40 -25.17
C GLY A 22 -12.88 7.04 -25.30
N PRO A 23 -11.98 7.79 -24.64
CA PRO A 23 -10.55 7.50 -24.72
C PRO A 23 -10.35 6.02 -24.47
N VAL A 24 -9.69 5.33 -25.40
CA VAL A 24 -9.24 3.96 -25.16
C VAL A 24 -8.26 4.09 -24.01
N LEU A 25 -8.75 3.85 -22.80
CA LEU A 25 -7.92 3.85 -21.60
C LEU A 25 -6.83 2.84 -21.90
N ALA A 26 -5.59 3.33 -22.00
CA ALA A 26 -4.45 2.46 -22.15
C ALA A 26 -4.54 1.43 -21.03
N THR A 27 -4.83 0.19 -21.39
CA THR A 27 -4.78 -0.96 -20.51
C THR A 27 -3.32 -1.34 -20.33
N ASP A 28 -2.51 -0.38 -19.89
CA ASP A 28 -1.35 -0.75 -19.09
C ASP A 28 -1.92 -1.26 -17.76
N VAL A 29 -2.30 -2.54 -17.79
CA VAL A 29 -2.72 -3.32 -16.63
C VAL A 29 -1.48 -3.65 -15.79
N GLY A 30 -0.41 -2.87 -15.87
CA GLY A 30 0.79 -3.04 -15.07
C GLY A 30 0.62 -2.55 -13.63
N VAL A 31 1.58 -2.97 -12.83
CA VAL A 31 1.86 -2.44 -11.51
C VAL A 31 2.45 -1.04 -11.66
N ARG A 32 1.82 -0.04 -11.05
CA ARG A 32 2.27 1.37 -11.15
C ARG A 32 3.19 1.78 -10.00
N HIS A 33 2.92 1.23 -8.82
CA HIS A 33 3.64 1.52 -7.58
C HIS A 33 3.95 0.19 -6.89
N THR A 34 5.13 0.12 -6.30
CA THR A 34 5.66 -1.10 -5.68
C THR A 34 5.97 -0.85 -4.22
N ALA A 35 6.03 -1.93 -3.44
CA ALA A 35 6.49 -1.89 -2.06
C ALA A 35 7.91 -1.30 -1.96
N ALA A 36 8.79 -1.60 -2.93
CA ALA A 36 10.14 -1.03 -2.99
C ALA A 36 10.12 0.50 -3.19
N GLY A 37 9.27 1.00 -4.08
CA GLY A 37 9.08 2.45 -4.28
C GLY A 37 8.54 3.13 -3.01
N ASN A 38 7.56 2.53 -2.36
CA ASN A 38 6.95 3.06 -1.14
C ASN A 38 7.90 3.00 0.07
N ALA A 39 8.74 1.97 0.17
CA ALA A 39 9.80 1.91 1.18
C ALA A 39 10.85 3.00 0.96
N LYS A 40 11.24 3.26 -0.29
CA LYS A 40 12.14 4.39 -0.62
C LYS A 40 11.52 5.73 -0.20
N ALA A 41 10.22 5.93 -0.43
CA ALA A 41 9.52 7.13 0.04
C ALA A 41 9.53 7.24 1.57
N CYS A 42 9.27 6.13 2.29
CA CYS A 42 9.40 6.08 3.75
C CYS A 42 10.82 6.42 4.22
N ARG A 43 11.87 5.90 3.58
CA ARG A 43 13.26 6.26 3.91
C ARG A 43 13.50 7.77 3.78
N ASN A 44 12.99 8.39 2.72
CA ASN A 44 13.13 9.83 2.53
C ASN A 44 12.42 10.61 3.64
N LEU A 45 11.20 10.22 4.01
CA LEU A 45 10.47 10.83 5.13
C LEU A 45 11.27 10.72 6.45
N LEU A 46 11.82 9.55 6.76
CA LEU A 46 12.68 9.36 7.94
C LEU A 46 13.93 10.25 7.90
N ALA A 47 14.55 10.39 6.72
CA ALA A 47 15.71 11.25 6.54
C ALA A 47 15.39 12.75 6.71
N GLU A 48 14.14 13.15 6.42
CA GLU A 48 13.60 14.50 6.65
C GLU A 48 13.17 14.74 8.11
N GLY A 49 13.27 13.72 8.97
CA GLY A 49 12.93 13.80 10.39
C GLY A 49 11.48 13.44 10.72
N GLU A 50 10.70 12.95 9.75
CA GLU A 50 9.36 12.43 10.00
C GLU A 50 9.40 11.12 10.80
N GLY A 51 8.32 10.85 11.54
CA GLY A 51 8.21 9.69 12.41
C GLY A 51 7.72 8.41 11.72
N LEU A 52 7.71 7.31 12.47
CA LEU A 52 7.18 6.01 12.02
C LEU A 52 5.71 6.05 11.57
N ASP A 53 4.90 6.97 12.10
CA ASP A 53 3.51 7.16 11.66
C ASP A 53 3.41 7.62 10.19
N ALA A 54 4.37 8.42 9.72
CA ALA A 54 4.44 8.82 8.32
C ALA A 54 4.77 7.61 7.42
N CYS A 55 5.72 6.78 7.82
CA CYS A 55 6.04 5.53 7.14
C CYS A 55 4.88 4.53 7.12
N TRP A 56 4.16 4.41 8.25
CA TRP A 56 2.96 3.58 8.31
C TRP A 56 1.91 4.03 7.30
N ARG A 57 1.60 5.33 7.27
CA ARG A 57 0.56 5.89 6.41
C ARG A 57 0.96 5.95 4.94
N PHE A 58 2.12 6.52 4.63
CA PHE A 58 2.53 6.81 3.26
C PHE A 58 3.39 5.72 2.64
N GLY A 59 3.89 4.78 3.42
CA GLY A 59 4.59 3.59 2.94
C GLY A 59 3.69 2.36 2.96
N VAL A 60 3.32 1.89 4.16
CA VAL A 60 2.65 0.60 4.34
C VAL A 60 1.20 0.64 3.86
N LEU A 61 0.39 1.58 4.35
CA LEU A 61 -1.01 1.71 3.92
C LEU A 61 -1.11 2.11 2.45
N GLN A 62 -0.23 2.98 1.96
CA GLN A 62 -0.15 3.27 0.53
C GLN A 62 0.13 2.02 -0.31
N THR A 63 0.99 1.11 0.16
CA THR A 63 1.24 -0.17 -0.54
C THR A 63 0.01 -1.08 -0.53
N LEU A 64 -0.79 -1.07 0.54
CA LEU A 64 -2.07 -1.77 0.58
C LEU A 64 -3.06 -1.19 -0.44
N ASP A 65 -3.11 0.14 -0.57
CA ASP A 65 -3.95 0.84 -1.55
C ASP A 65 -3.50 0.52 -2.99
N ASP A 66 -2.19 0.56 -3.25
CA ASP A 66 -1.58 0.22 -4.55
C ASP A 66 -1.86 -1.24 -4.94
N TYR A 67 -1.74 -2.15 -3.98
CA TYR A 67 -2.10 -3.55 -4.15
C TYR A 67 -3.59 -3.72 -4.43
N THR A 68 -4.47 -3.08 -3.64
CA THR A 68 -5.92 -3.19 -3.80
C THR A 68 -6.39 -2.63 -5.15
N SER A 69 -5.83 -1.49 -5.57
CA SER A 69 -6.08 -0.91 -6.89
C SER A 69 -5.63 -1.84 -8.01
N THR A 70 -4.46 -2.47 -7.88
CA THR A 70 -3.93 -3.41 -8.86
C THR A 70 -4.73 -4.72 -8.90
N LEU A 71 -5.14 -5.23 -7.74
CA LEU A 71 -6.01 -6.39 -7.60
C LEU A 71 -7.35 -6.18 -8.33
N ARG A 72 -7.98 -5.01 -8.15
CA ARG A 72 -9.23 -4.67 -8.85
C ARG A 72 -9.06 -4.61 -10.38
N ARG A 73 -7.86 -4.27 -10.87
CA ARG A 73 -7.58 -4.11 -12.30
C ARG A 73 -7.19 -5.43 -13.00
N GLY A 74 -6.51 -6.35 -12.33
CA GLY A 74 -5.96 -7.54 -12.98
C GLY A 74 -5.81 -8.79 -12.10
N GLY A 75 -6.47 -8.82 -10.94
CA GLY A 75 -6.50 -9.98 -10.06
C GLY A 75 -5.21 -10.24 -9.26
N PRO A 76 -5.19 -11.32 -8.45
CA PRO A 76 -4.12 -11.57 -7.48
C PRO A 76 -2.73 -11.73 -8.10
N GLY A 77 -2.64 -12.36 -9.28
CA GLY A 77 -1.36 -12.57 -9.96
C GLY A 77 -0.68 -11.26 -10.36
N LEU A 78 -1.46 -10.29 -10.83
CA LEU A 78 -0.93 -8.95 -11.12
C LEU A 78 -0.62 -8.19 -9.83
N ALA A 79 -1.51 -8.26 -8.83
CA ALA A 79 -1.35 -7.55 -7.57
C ALA A 79 -0.09 -8.00 -6.79
N ALA A 80 0.25 -9.29 -6.85
CA ALA A 80 1.50 -9.82 -6.32
C ALA A 80 2.73 -9.10 -6.90
N GLY A 81 2.63 -8.56 -8.12
CA GLY A 81 3.65 -7.75 -8.75
C GLY A 81 4.08 -6.51 -7.96
N VAL A 82 3.24 -5.99 -7.05
CA VAL A 82 3.60 -4.90 -6.12
C VAL A 82 4.78 -5.26 -5.23
N PHE A 83 5.01 -6.55 -4.98
CA PHE A 83 5.99 -7.08 -4.04
C PHE A 83 7.18 -7.80 -4.71
N VAL A 84 7.29 -7.76 -6.04
CA VAL A 84 8.37 -8.44 -6.79
C VAL A 84 9.73 -7.91 -6.39
N ASP A 85 9.90 -6.59 -6.44
CA ASP A 85 11.15 -5.96 -6.06
C ASP A 85 11.26 -5.93 -4.53
N GLU A 86 12.39 -6.43 -4.03
CA GLU A 86 12.70 -6.34 -2.61
C GLU A 86 12.84 -4.86 -2.20
N PRO A 87 12.10 -4.40 -1.19
CA PRO A 87 12.31 -3.07 -0.65
C PRO A 87 13.67 -2.97 0.04
N GLU A 88 14.49 -2.00 -0.37
CA GLU A 88 15.68 -1.65 0.39
C GLU A 88 15.30 -1.22 1.83
N LEU A 89 16.18 -1.49 2.79
CA LEU A 89 15.91 -1.18 4.21
C LEU A 89 15.68 0.32 4.41
N THR A 90 14.60 0.67 5.08
CA THR A 90 14.22 2.06 5.36
C THR A 90 15.11 2.70 6.43
N GLY A 91 15.82 1.88 7.21
CA GLY A 91 16.56 2.30 8.41
C GLY A 91 15.70 2.24 9.68
N ALA A 92 14.41 1.93 9.54
CA ALA A 92 13.47 1.69 10.64
C ALA A 92 12.98 0.25 10.61
N GLY A 93 13.44 -0.57 11.56
CA GLY A 93 13.10 -2.00 11.62
C GLY A 93 11.60 -2.27 11.69
N GLU A 94 10.84 -1.38 12.33
CA GLU A 94 9.37 -1.40 12.39
C GLU A 94 8.73 -1.30 10.99
N ALA A 95 9.18 -0.34 10.19
CA ALA A 95 8.66 -0.14 8.83
C ALA A 95 9.06 -1.31 7.92
N ASP A 96 10.32 -1.76 8.01
CA ASP A 96 10.83 -2.90 7.24
C ASP A 96 10.06 -4.20 7.56
N ALA A 97 9.74 -4.42 8.85
CA ALA A 97 8.91 -5.51 9.32
C ALA A 97 7.46 -5.40 8.82
N ALA A 98 6.91 -4.20 8.70
CA ALA A 98 5.54 -4.00 8.21
C ALA A 98 5.40 -4.26 6.72
N PHE A 99 6.36 -3.87 5.88
CA PHE A 99 6.33 -4.23 4.46
C PHE A 99 6.36 -5.76 4.26
N ALA A 100 7.21 -6.46 5.03
CA ALA A 100 7.27 -7.91 5.03
C ALA A 100 5.98 -8.56 5.54
N ALA A 101 5.42 -8.05 6.63
CA ALA A 101 4.14 -8.52 7.17
C ALA A 101 2.98 -8.33 6.19
N LEU A 102 2.94 -7.21 5.48
CA LEU A 102 1.91 -6.90 4.50
C LEU A 102 1.96 -7.86 3.31
N ALA A 103 3.15 -8.10 2.75
CA ALA A 103 3.34 -9.04 1.65
C ALA A 103 2.89 -10.45 2.03
N ASP A 104 3.33 -10.95 3.20
CA ASP A 104 2.96 -12.26 3.73
C ASP A 104 1.44 -12.36 4.01
N HIS A 105 0.85 -11.33 4.62
CA HIS A 105 -0.59 -11.30 4.88
C HIS A 105 -1.43 -11.35 3.59
N LEU A 106 -1.08 -10.57 2.57
CA LEU A 106 -1.82 -10.50 1.31
C LEU A 106 -1.63 -11.75 0.46
N ALA A 107 -0.43 -12.35 0.50
CA ALA A 107 -0.14 -13.64 -0.12
C ALA A 107 -1.03 -14.76 0.42
N GLU A 108 -1.11 -14.87 1.75
CA GLU A 108 -2.00 -15.82 2.42
C GLU A 108 -3.47 -15.55 2.09
N ARG A 109 -3.89 -14.28 2.12
CA ARG A 109 -5.29 -13.88 1.88
C ARG A 109 -5.76 -14.19 0.45
N ASP A 110 -4.92 -13.89 -0.54
CA ASP A 110 -5.32 -13.90 -1.96
C ASP A 110 -4.72 -15.09 -2.75
N GLY A 111 -4.04 -16.01 -2.06
CA GLY A 111 -3.66 -17.31 -2.61
C GLY A 111 -2.44 -17.31 -3.54
N TRP A 112 -1.45 -16.45 -3.27
CA TRP A 112 -0.17 -16.42 -4.00
C TRP A 112 1.02 -16.66 -3.05
N SER A 113 2.20 -16.94 -3.59
CA SER A 113 3.39 -17.27 -2.78
C SER A 113 4.10 -16.00 -2.30
N PRO A 114 4.32 -15.80 -1.00
CA PRO A 114 5.02 -14.62 -0.50
C PRO A 114 6.47 -14.59 -1.01
N PRO A 115 7.03 -13.40 -1.30
CA PRO A 115 8.40 -13.30 -1.80
C PRO A 115 9.39 -13.66 -0.69
N VAL A 116 10.56 -14.18 -1.05
CA VAL A 116 11.58 -14.67 -0.10
C VAL A 116 11.99 -13.57 0.89
N TRP A 117 12.14 -12.33 0.44
CA TRP A 117 12.51 -11.20 1.29
C TRP A 117 11.48 -10.92 2.39
N ALA A 118 10.19 -11.18 2.13
CA ALA A 118 9.15 -10.99 3.14
C ALA A 118 9.26 -12.04 4.26
N LEU A 119 9.86 -13.20 3.98
CA LEU A 119 10.07 -14.27 4.94
C LEU A 119 11.39 -14.14 5.73
N ASP A 120 12.19 -13.09 5.46
CA ASP A 120 13.45 -12.85 6.16
C ASP A 120 13.21 -12.65 7.68
N PRO A 121 13.82 -13.49 8.55
CA PRO A 121 13.68 -13.36 9.99
C PRO A 121 14.25 -12.05 10.56
N ALA A 122 15.09 -11.32 9.81
CA ALA A 122 15.61 -10.02 10.22
C ALA A 122 14.54 -8.90 10.17
N ARG A 123 13.49 -9.05 9.36
CA ARG A 123 12.41 -8.06 9.23
C ARG A 123 11.34 -8.24 10.32
N ARG A 124 11.76 -8.02 11.57
CA ARG A 124 10.93 -8.15 12.78
C ARG A 124 11.20 -6.99 13.75
N THR A 125 10.21 -6.68 14.58
CA THR A 125 10.33 -5.77 15.72
C THR A 125 9.84 -6.47 17.00
N THR A 126 10.05 -5.85 18.16
CA THR A 126 9.68 -6.40 19.46
C THR A 126 8.20 -6.19 19.76
N ALA A 127 7.73 -4.94 19.64
CA ALA A 127 6.33 -4.59 19.88
C ALA A 127 6.03 -3.21 19.29
N TRP A 128 5.36 -3.16 18.15
CA TRP A 128 4.94 -1.94 17.50
C TRP A 128 3.43 -1.91 17.25
N TYR A 129 2.81 -0.80 17.62
CA TYR A 129 1.35 -0.59 17.61
C TYR A 129 1.00 0.61 16.72
N PRO A 130 1.20 0.52 15.39
CA PRO A 130 1.08 1.69 14.52
C PRO A 130 -0.35 2.20 14.48
N SER A 131 -0.54 3.49 14.79
CA SER A 131 -1.86 4.12 14.86
C SER A 131 -2.88 3.40 15.78
N VAL A 132 -2.42 2.61 16.75
CA VAL A 132 -3.29 1.95 17.74
C VAL A 132 -3.19 2.66 19.09
N PRO A 133 -4.26 3.35 19.54
CA PRO A 133 -4.31 3.94 20.88
C PRO A 133 -4.08 2.90 21.98
N ALA A 134 -3.45 3.31 23.09
CA ALA A 134 -3.12 2.43 24.21
C ALA A 134 -4.32 1.61 24.72
N ILE A 135 -5.50 2.24 24.76
CA ILE A 135 -6.76 1.62 25.20
C ILE A 135 -7.21 0.43 24.34
N PHE A 136 -6.73 0.31 23.10
CA PHE A 136 -7.08 -0.76 22.17
C PHE A 136 -5.97 -1.80 21.98
N ARG A 137 -4.85 -1.71 22.71
CA ARG A 137 -3.72 -2.63 22.52
C ARG A 137 -4.06 -4.07 22.87
N ALA A 138 -4.86 -4.28 23.92
CA ALA A 138 -5.30 -5.62 24.31
C ALA A 138 -6.15 -6.31 23.22
N ASP A 139 -6.91 -5.54 22.44
CA ASP A 139 -7.66 -6.06 21.30
C ASP A 139 -6.73 -6.26 20.10
N ALA A 140 -5.80 -5.33 19.84
CA ALA A 140 -4.79 -5.50 18.81
C ALA A 140 -3.97 -6.79 19.02
N ASP A 141 -3.54 -7.11 20.24
CA ASP A 141 -2.81 -8.35 20.54
C ASP A 141 -3.61 -9.60 20.12
N ARG A 142 -4.92 -9.59 20.39
CA ARG A 142 -5.84 -10.69 20.12
C ARG A 142 -6.22 -10.81 18.64
N GLU A 143 -6.38 -9.69 17.95
CA GLU A 143 -6.96 -9.62 16.60
C GLU A 143 -5.91 -9.58 15.49
N SER A 144 -4.67 -9.22 15.81
CA SER A 144 -3.62 -9.01 14.79
C SER A 144 -3.49 -10.20 13.83
N PRO A 145 -3.46 -9.95 12.50
CA PRO A 145 -3.22 -11.01 11.54
C PRO A 145 -1.89 -11.73 11.81
N ARG A 146 -1.84 -13.04 11.54
CA ARG A 146 -0.68 -13.90 11.80
C ARG A 146 0.64 -13.27 11.34
N ALA A 147 0.70 -12.83 10.08
CA ALA A 147 1.90 -12.28 9.46
C ALA A 147 2.44 -11.03 10.18
N PHE A 148 1.55 -10.17 10.68
CA PHE A 148 1.91 -8.99 11.48
C PHE A 148 2.34 -9.39 12.89
N ARG A 149 1.55 -10.24 13.57
CA ARG A 149 1.84 -10.70 14.94
C ARG A 149 3.20 -11.39 15.04
N GLN A 150 3.53 -12.25 14.08
CA GLN A 150 4.82 -12.95 14.06
C GLN A 150 6.02 -12.00 13.93
N ARG A 151 5.82 -10.80 13.37
CA ARG A 151 6.86 -9.76 13.22
C ARG A 151 6.81 -8.69 14.30
N GLY A 152 6.03 -8.90 15.38
CA GLY A 152 5.92 -7.97 16.50
C GLY A 152 5.09 -6.73 16.22
N ILE A 153 4.21 -6.79 15.21
CA ILE A 153 3.35 -5.68 14.81
C ILE A 153 1.93 -6.02 15.21
N PHE A 154 1.30 -5.10 15.92
CA PHE A 154 0.01 -5.31 16.54
C PHE A 154 -1.01 -4.29 16.05
N LEU A 155 -2.05 -4.79 15.40
CA LEU A 155 -3.08 -4.05 14.69
C LEU A 155 -4.46 -4.49 15.19
N THR A 156 -5.41 -3.54 15.21
CA THR A 156 -6.83 -3.88 15.34
C THR A 156 -7.39 -4.29 13.99
N ALA A 157 -8.55 -4.94 13.94
CA ALA A 157 -9.20 -5.27 12.68
C ALA A 157 -9.30 -4.06 11.72
N ARG A 158 -9.58 -2.87 12.25
CA ARG A 158 -9.77 -1.62 11.49
C ARG A 158 -8.48 -1.01 10.93
N SER A 159 -7.31 -1.41 11.41
CA SER A 159 -6.04 -0.79 11.04
C SER A 159 -5.66 -0.99 9.56
N LEU A 160 -6.20 -2.03 8.90
CA LEU A 160 -6.01 -2.31 7.47
C LEU A 160 -7.26 -2.00 6.62
N PHE A 161 -8.34 -1.48 7.21
CA PHE A 161 -9.61 -1.22 6.49
C PHE A 161 -9.67 0.12 5.75
N ARG A 162 -8.57 0.87 5.66
CA ARG A 162 -8.49 1.96 4.69
C ARG A 162 -7.97 1.38 3.38
N ALA A 163 -8.90 1.04 2.48
CA ALA A 163 -8.73 0.86 1.04
C ALA A 163 -10.10 0.89 0.32
#